data_AF-A0A0R2LXM9-F1
#
_entry.id   AF-A0A0R2LXM9-F1
#
_cell.length_a   1.000
_cell.length_b   1.000
_cell.length_c   1.000
_cell.angle_alpha   90.00
_cell.angle_beta   90.00
_cell.angle_gamma   90.00
#
_symmetry.space_group_name_H-M   'P 1'
#
loop_
_entity.id
_entity.type
_entity.pdbx_description
1 polymer ?
#
loop_
_entity_poly.entity_id
_entity_poly.type
_entity_poly.pdbx_seq_one_letter_code
_entity_poly.pdbx_strand_id
1 'polypeptide(L)'
;MVIFGRVKHEDRWLVLIGDFLGTIALVGCSLAIAFFLGFVPAPWLLGLLGLIPIFLGIKLWVAGDDDDTDAIAAKVADPKRLIGSVALITIATCGADNVGIYVPLFTTVAPSTIPLILLTFAVMVVIFWEIGYRLACLPKVADILEKEGRYITVVVYILIGLYILWDSGTVPHLIHLL
;
A
#
# COMPACT_ATOMS: atom_id res chain seq x y z
N MET A 1 -6.79 7.00 -8.12
CA MET A 1 -7.98 7.61 -8.77
C MET A 1 -7.63 8.21 -10.13
N VAL A 2 -6.51 8.91 -10.24
CA VAL A 2 -5.97 9.50 -11.49
C VAL A 2 -5.98 8.53 -12.69
N ILE A 3 -5.59 7.27 -12.49
CA ILE A 3 -5.53 6.26 -13.56
C ILE A 3 -6.91 6.02 -14.20
N PHE A 4 -7.98 5.90 -13.40
CA PHE A 4 -9.33 5.63 -13.92
C PHE A 4 -9.96 6.83 -14.63
N GLY A 5 -9.55 8.06 -14.30
CA GLY A 5 -9.99 9.26 -15.02
C GLY A 5 -9.30 9.46 -16.38
N ARG A 6 -8.24 8.69 -16.67
CA ARG A 6 -7.40 8.86 -17.87
C ARG A 6 -7.40 7.64 -18.81
N VAL A 7 -7.84 6.48 -18.33
CA VAL A 7 -7.94 5.23 -19.09
C VAL A 7 -9.35 5.07 -19.64
N LYS A 8 -9.49 4.53 -20.86
CA LYS A 8 -10.80 4.21 -21.44
C LYS A 8 -11.51 3.15 -20.59
N HIS A 9 -12.83 3.23 -20.50
CA HIS A 9 -13.64 2.28 -19.73
C HIS A 9 -13.42 0.82 -20.17
N GLU A 10 -13.13 0.58 -21.46
CA GLU A 10 -12.85 -0.74 -22.01
C GLU A 10 -11.54 -1.36 -21.49
N ASP A 11 -10.55 -0.50 -21.18
CA ASP A 11 -9.20 -0.90 -20.75
C ASP A 11 -9.09 -1.07 -19.23
N ARG A 12 -10.18 -0.88 -18.47
CA ARG A 12 -10.19 -0.98 -17.00
C ARG A 12 -9.69 -2.34 -16.47
N TRP A 13 -9.94 -3.41 -17.23
CA TRP A 13 -9.48 -4.75 -16.87
C TRP A 13 -7.96 -4.87 -16.94
N LEU A 14 -7.31 -4.14 -17.85
CA LEU A 14 -5.85 -4.08 -17.95
C LEU A 14 -5.27 -3.36 -16.73
N VAL A 15 -5.96 -2.33 -16.22
CA VAL A 15 -5.60 -1.66 -14.96
C VAL A 15 -5.71 -2.62 -13.79
N LEU A 16 -6.80 -3.36 -13.66
CA LEU A 16 -6.95 -4.38 -12.61
C LEU A 16 -5.82 -5.42 -12.66
N ILE A 17 -5.52 -5.96 -13.84
CA ILE A 17 -4.46 -6.97 -14.01
C ILE A 17 -3.09 -6.39 -13.63
N GLY A 18 -2.79 -5.16 -14.04
CA GLY A 18 -1.54 -4.48 -13.69
C GLY A 18 -1.41 -4.26 -12.19
N ASP A 19 -2.45 -3.74 -11.54
CA ASP A 19 -2.47 -3.49 -10.11
C ASP A 19 -2.35 -4.79 -9.29
N PHE A 20 -3.05 -5.84 -9.72
CA PHE A 20 -2.97 -7.16 -9.12
C PHE A 20 -1.56 -7.75 -9.25
N LEU A 21 -0.92 -7.62 -10.42
CA LEU A 21 0.47 -8.04 -10.64
C LEU A 21 1.46 -7.29 -9.74
N GLY A 22 1.32 -5.96 -9.66
CA GLY A 22 2.15 -5.12 -8.79
C GLY A 22 1.99 -5.52 -7.31
N THR A 23 0.75 -5.73 -6.88
CA THR A 23 0.43 -6.14 -5.50
C THR A 23 0.98 -7.52 -5.18
N ILE A 24 0.84 -8.51 -6.07
CA ILE A 24 1.44 -9.85 -5.89
C ILE A 24 2.96 -9.74 -5.76
N ALA A 25 3.61 -8.92 -6.60
CA ALA A 25 5.05 -8.74 -6.52
C ALA A 25 5.47 -8.14 -5.17
N LEU A 26 4.74 -7.15 -4.66
CA LEU A 26 4.99 -6.54 -3.35
C LEU A 26 4.77 -7.53 -2.19
N VAL A 27 3.67 -8.28 -2.21
CA VAL A 27 3.37 -9.30 -1.20
C VAL A 27 4.42 -10.41 -1.23
N GLY A 28 4.80 -10.89 -2.41
CA GLY A 28 5.84 -11.90 -2.58
C GLY A 28 7.21 -11.42 -2.11
N CYS A 29 7.58 -10.18 -2.42
CA CYS A 29 8.81 -9.56 -1.92
C CYS A 29 8.78 -9.44 -0.38
N SER A 30 7.65 -9.00 0.18
CA SER A 30 7.48 -8.88 1.63
C SER A 30 7.58 -10.24 2.34
N LEU A 31 7.01 -11.29 1.75
CA LEU A 31 7.11 -12.66 2.25
C LEU A 31 8.55 -13.17 2.20
N ALA A 32 9.28 -12.90 1.11
CA ALA A 32 10.69 -13.26 1.00
C ALA A 32 11.53 -12.54 2.05
N ILE A 33 11.34 -11.23 2.22
CA ILE A 33 12.00 -10.42 3.24
C ILE A 33 11.68 -10.95 4.65
N ALA A 34 10.41 -11.25 4.94
CA ALA A 34 9.97 -11.82 6.20
C ALA A 34 10.62 -13.20 6.47
N PHE A 35 10.77 -14.05 5.46
CA PHE A 35 11.45 -15.33 5.60
C PHE A 35 12.91 -15.17 6.07
N PHE A 36 13.63 -14.17 5.55
CA PHE A 36 15.00 -13.86 5.99
C PHE A 36 15.05 -13.13 7.34
N LEU A 37 14.05 -12.30 7.66
CA LEU A 37 13.97 -11.57 8.92
C LEU A 37 13.40 -12.40 10.08
N GLY A 38 12.70 -13.50 9.81
CA GLY A 38 12.21 -14.43 10.85
C GLY A 38 13.34 -15.05 11.68
N PHE A 39 14.60 -14.93 11.24
CA PHE A 39 15.79 -15.29 12.01
C PHE A 39 16.20 -14.23 13.04
N VAL A 40 15.56 -13.05 13.06
CA VAL A 40 15.85 -11.95 14.00
C VAL A 40 15.10 -12.20 15.32
N PRO A 41 15.79 -12.42 16.45
CA PRO A 41 15.19 -12.90 17.71
C PRO A 41 14.48 -11.82 18.55
N ALA A 42 14.26 -10.61 18.02
CA ALA A 42 13.77 -9.47 18.79
C ALA A 42 12.46 -8.88 18.19
N PRO A 43 11.28 -9.28 18.71
CA PRO A 43 9.98 -8.82 18.21
C PRO A 43 9.78 -7.29 18.21
N TRP A 44 10.40 -6.58 19.15
CA TRP A 44 10.32 -5.12 19.23
C TRP A 44 10.99 -4.41 18.04
N LEU A 45 11.94 -5.04 17.35
CA LEU A 45 12.54 -4.47 16.13
C LEU A 45 11.53 -4.43 14.98
N LEU A 46 10.56 -5.35 14.97
CA LEU A 46 9.52 -5.40 13.94
C LEU A 46 8.58 -4.20 14.01
N GLY A 47 8.33 -3.65 15.20
CA GLY A 47 7.49 -2.45 15.30
C GLY A 47 8.17 -1.18 14.82
N LEU A 48 9.51 -1.15 14.69
CA LEU A 48 10.20 -0.05 14.02
C LEU A 48 9.78 0.12 12.56
N LEU A 49 9.22 -0.92 11.92
CA LEU A 49 8.63 -0.77 10.59
C LEU A 49 7.42 0.15 10.59
N GLY A 50 6.75 0.38 11.73
CA GLY A 50 5.71 1.40 11.89
C GLY A 50 6.21 2.83 11.67
N LEU A 51 7.54 3.06 11.73
CA LEU A 51 8.14 4.35 11.36
C LEU A 51 8.03 4.63 9.85
N ILE A 52 7.93 3.59 9.01
CA ILE A 52 7.80 3.75 7.56
C ILE A 52 6.48 4.46 7.20
N PRO A 53 5.29 3.96 7.58
CA PRO A 53 4.05 4.67 7.30
C PRO A 53 3.98 6.05 7.99
N ILE A 54 4.53 6.23 9.20
CA ILE A 54 4.62 7.56 9.82
C ILE A 54 5.43 8.52 8.95
N PHE A 55 6.61 8.09 8.50
CA PHE A 55 7.46 8.88 7.62
C PHE A 55 6.75 9.22 6.30
N LEU A 56 6.06 8.24 5.68
CA LEU A 56 5.29 8.47 4.46
C LEU A 56 4.14 9.47 4.68
N GLY A 57 3.44 9.38 5.81
CA GLY A 57 2.38 10.33 6.18
C GLY A 57 2.93 11.76 6.35
N ILE A 58 4.04 11.92 7.06
CA ILE A 58 4.71 13.22 7.24
C ILE A 58 5.21 13.75 5.88
N LYS A 59 5.85 12.91 5.07
CA LYS A 59 6.32 13.27 3.73
C LYS A 59 5.17 13.75 2.86
N LEU A 60 4.05 13.04 2.85
CA LEU A 60 2.86 13.43 2.08
C LEU A 60 2.25 14.75 2.57
N TRP A 61 2.30 15.02 3.88
CA TRP A 61 1.85 16.28 4.45
C TRP A 61 2.74 17.47 4.05
N VAL A 62 4.06 17.29 4.01
CA VAL A 62 5.04 18.37 3.75
C VAL A 62 5.32 18.57 2.26
N ALA A 63 5.52 17.49 1.51
CA ALA A 63 5.96 17.54 0.11
C ALA A 63 4.80 17.59 -0.90
N GLY A 64 3.57 17.25 -0.49
CA GLY A 64 2.43 17.20 -1.40
C GLY A 64 2.49 16.03 -2.40
N ASP A 65 1.53 16.02 -3.33
CA ASP A 65 1.31 14.95 -4.34
C ASP A 65 1.60 15.46 -5.79
N ASP A 66 2.20 16.64 -5.91
CA ASP A 66 2.04 17.51 -7.10
C ASP A 66 2.95 17.17 -8.30
N ASP A 67 3.92 16.26 -8.18
CA ASP A 67 4.87 15.97 -9.27
C ASP A 67 4.57 14.65 -10.04
N ASP A 68 3.71 13.78 -9.51
CA ASP A 68 3.52 12.43 -10.07
C ASP A 68 2.32 12.32 -11.03
N THR A 69 1.33 13.22 -10.94
CA THR A 69 0.05 13.07 -11.66
C THR A 69 0.22 13.09 -13.19
N ASP A 70 0.95 14.06 -13.73
CA ASP A 70 1.19 14.17 -15.19
C ASP A 70 2.18 13.11 -15.70
N ALA A 71 3.17 12.75 -14.89
CA ALA A 71 4.12 11.67 -15.19
C ALA A 71 3.42 10.30 -15.23
N ILE A 72 2.49 10.04 -14.30
CA ILE A 72 1.64 8.85 -14.29
C ILE A 72 0.72 8.85 -15.51
N ALA A 73 0.11 9.98 -15.86
CA ALA A 73 -0.76 10.08 -17.03
C ALA A 73 -0.01 9.72 -18.34
N ALA A 74 1.23 10.19 -18.50
CA ALA A 74 2.06 9.83 -19.64
C ALA A 74 2.39 8.33 -19.71
N LYS A 75 2.65 7.68 -18.57
CA LYS A 75 2.93 6.24 -18.48
C LYS A 75 1.72 5.37 -18.81
N VAL A 76 0.51 5.88 -18.62
CA VAL A 76 -0.75 5.14 -18.73
C VAL A 76 -1.42 5.36 -20.11
N ALA A 77 -0.87 6.25 -20.94
CA ALA A 77 -1.45 6.63 -22.24
C ALA A 77 -1.37 5.54 -23.33
N ASP A 78 -0.45 4.57 -23.23
CA ASP A 78 -0.30 3.47 -24.21
C ASP A 78 -0.98 2.18 -23.71
N PRO A 79 -2.09 1.72 -24.34
CA PRO A 79 -2.79 0.50 -23.95
C PRO A 79 -1.90 -0.74 -23.97
N LYS A 80 -0.90 -0.81 -24.87
CA LYS A 80 -0.01 -1.97 -25.01
C LYS A 80 0.93 -2.13 -23.81
N ARG A 81 1.21 -1.03 -23.10
CA ARG A 81 2.10 -1.00 -21.93
C ARG A 81 1.34 -0.80 -20.63
N LEU A 82 0.01 -0.72 -20.69
CA LEU A 82 -0.84 -0.33 -19.58
C LEU A 82 -0.67 -1.27 -18.37
N ILE A 83 -0.71 -2.59 -18.58
CA ILE A 83 -0.53 -3.58 -17.50
C ILE A 83 0.81 -3.35 -16.78
N GLY A 84 1.92 -3.31 -17.53
CA GLY A 84 3.26 -3.15 -16.95
C GLY A 84 3.46 -1.79 -16.30
N SER A 85 2.87 -0.74 -16.86
CA SER A 85 2.95 0.62 -16.33
C SER A 85 2.18 0.74 -15.02
N VAL A 86 0.97 0.18 -14.95
CA VAL A 86 0.17 0.14 -13.71
C VAL A 86 0.88 -0.70 -12.66
N ALA A 87 1.40 -1.89 -13.00
CA ALA A 87 2.16 -2.70 -12.06
C ALA A 87 3.37 -1.95 -11.49
N LEU A 88 4.12 -1.25 -12.34
CA LEU A 88 5.26 -0.43 -11.91
C LEU A 88 4.83 0.74 -11.03
N ILE A 89 3.72 1.41 -11.34
CA ILE A 89 3.16 2.48 -10.52
C ILE A 89 2.76 1.92 -9.14
N THR A 90 2.05 0.80 -9.09
CA THR A 90 1.67 0.13 -7.84
C THR A 90 2.91 -0.21 -7.00
N ILE A 91 3.97 -0.75 -7.61
CA ILE A 91 5.22 -1.05 -6.88
C ILE A 91 5.92 0.22 -6.39
N ALA A 92 6.01 1.25 -7.23
CA ALA A 92 6.72 2.49 -6.91
C ALA A 92 6.01 3.29 -5.82
N THR A 93 4.68 3.39 -5.89
CA THR A 93 3.86 4.22 -5.01
C THR A 93 3.48 3.47 -3.74
N CYS A 94 3.06 2.21 -3.84
CA CYS A 94 2.59 1.41 -2.72
C CYS A 94 3.65 0.43 -2.20
N GLY A 95 4.92 0.57 -2.59
CA GLY A 95 5.96 -0.37 -2.17
C GLY A 95 6.32 -0.21 -0.70
N ALA A 96 6.53 1.02 -0.25
CA ALA A 96 7.04 1.31 1.07
C ALA A 96 6.02 1.01 2.19
N ASP A 97 4.74 1.36 2.00
CA ASP A 97 3.68 1.08 2.97
C ASP A 97 3.32 -0.41 3.02
N ASN A 98 3.20 -1.09 1.88
CA ASN A 98 2.93 -2.53 1.84
C ASN A 98 4.06 -3.35 2.46
N VAL A 99 5.33 -3.05 2.15
CA VAL A 99 6.48 -3.75 2.77
C VAL A 99 6.53 -3.48 4.27
N GLY A 100 6.28 -2.22 4.68
CA GLY A 100 6.25 -1.82 6.08
C GLY A 100 5.19 -2.54 6.93
N ILE A 101 4.10 -3.00 6.32
CA ILE A 101 3.01 -3.70 7.02
C ILE A 101 3.13 -5.22 6.86
N TYR A 102 3.45 -5.71 5.66
CA TYR A 102 3.39 -7.15 5.36
C TYR A 102 4.57 -7.93 5.91
N VAL A 103 5.78 -7.34 5.93
CA VAL A 103 6.95 -7.97 6.53
C VAL A 103 6.71 -8.35 8.00
N PRO A 104 6.31 -7.42 8.90
CA PRO A 104 6.13 -7.74 10.32
C PRO A 104 4.96 -8.72 10.51
N LEU A 105 3.89 -8.61 9.71
CA LEU A 105 2.78 -9.56 9.72
C LEU A 105 3.27 -10.99 9.42
N PHE A 106 4.00 -11.19 8.32
CA PHE A 106 4.47 -12.54 7.93
C PHE A 106 5.53 -13.10 8.88
N THR A 107 6.29 -12.27 9.59
CA THR A 107 7.23 -12.74 10.62
C THR A 107 6.56 -13.17 11.93
N THR A 108 5.34 -12.70 12.21
CA THR A 108 4.67 -12.92 13.50
C THR A 108 3.60 -14.01 13.46
N VAL A 109 3.14 -14.41 12.27
CA VAL A 109 2.13 -15.47 12.10
C VAL A 109 2.75 -16.85 11.87
N ALA A 110 1.99 -17.90 12.17
CA ALA A 110 2.39 -19.26 11.84
C ALA A 110 2.43 -19.47 10.32
N PRO A 111 3.42 -20.19 9.76
CA PRO A 111 3.50 -20.45 8.31
C PRO A 111 2.25 -21.11 7.72
N SER A 112 1.53 -21.91 8.52
CA SER A 112 0.27 -22.55 8.12
C SER A 112 -0.87 -21.55 7.89
N THR A 113 -0.80 -20.34 8.45
CA THR A 113 -1.80 -19.27 8.28
C THR A 113 -1.57 -18.44 7.02
N ILE A 114 -0.35 -18.46 6.46
CA ILE A 114 0.03 -17.64 5.30
C ILE A 114 -0.88 -17.89 4.08
N PRO A 115 -1.22 -19.14 3.68
CA PRO A 115 -2.12 -19.35 2.55
C PRO A 115 -3.50 -18.70 2.72
N LEU A 116 -4.04 -18.70 3.95
CA LEU A 116 -5.30 -18.04 4.26
C LEU A 116 -5.18 -16.52 4.10
N ILE A 117 -4.10 -15.93 4.62
CA ILE A 117 -3.82 -14.49 4.47
C ILE A 117 -3.73 -14.11 2.99
N LEU A 118 -2.98 -14.87 2.19
CA LEU A 118 -2.83 -14.63 0.75
C LEU A 118 -4.16 -14.72 0.01
N LEU A 119 -4.99 -15.70 0.34
CA LEU A 119 -6.34 -15.83 -0.24
C LEU A 119 -7.22 -14.62 0.12
N THR A 120 -7.20 -14.19 1.39
CA THR A 120 -7.92 -12.98 1.83
C THR A 120 -7.44 -11.75 1.07
N PHE A 121 -6.12 -11.57 0.90
CA PHE A 121 -5.56 -10.49 0.10
C PHE A 121 -6.05 -10.52 -1.35
N ALA A 122 -5.99 -11.68 -2.01
CA ALA A 122 -6.43 -11.81 -3.40
C ALA A 122 -7.90 -11.40 -3.58
N VAL A 123 -8.77 -11.81 -2.65
CA VAL A 123 -10.19 -11.43 -2.66
C VAL A 123 -10.39 -9.94 -2.36
N MET A 124 -9.67 -9.40 -1.36
CA MET A 124 -9.75 -8.00 -0.96
C MET A 124 -9.31 -7.06 -2.08
N VAL A 125 -8.26 -7.40 -2.85
CA VAL A 125 -7.81 -6.56 -3.97
C VAL A 125 -8.92 -6.40 -5.01
N VAL A 126 -9.60 -7.48 -5.38
CA VAL A 126 -10.70 -7.41 -6.34
C VAL A 126 -11.88 -6.58 -5.80
N ILE A 127 -12.23 -6.77 -4.52
CA ILE A 127 -13.31 -6.03 -3.87
C ILE A 127 -12.99 -4.54 -3.78
N PHE A 128 -11.80 -4.17 -3.30
CA PHE A 128 -11.39 -2.78 -3.17
C PHE A 128 -11.17 -2.10 -4.52
N TRP A 129 -10.71 -2.84 -5.53
CA TRP A 129 -10.67 -2.33 -6.88
C TRP A 129 -12.07 -1.95 -7.39
N GLU A 130 -13.05 -2.84 -7.23
CA GLU A 130 -14.44 -2.58 -7.66
C GLU A 130 -15.07 -1.42 -6.87
N ILE A 131 -14.85 -1.36 -5.56
CA ILE A 131 -15.30 -0.26 -4.71
C ILE A 131 -14.64 1.05 -5.16
N GLY A 132 -13.32 1.07 -5.32
CA GLY A 132 -12.57 2.24 -5.75
C GLY A 132 -13.03 2.75 -7.11
N TYR A 133 -13.29 1.83 -8.05
CA TYR A 133 -13.86 2.16 -9.36
C TYR A 133 -15.24 2.81 -9.23
N ARG A 134 -16.16 2.20 -8.47
CA ARG A 134 -17.51 2.75 -8.27
C ARG A 134 -17.50 4.10 -7.57
N LEU A 135 -16.64 4.28 -6.57
CA LEU A 135 -16.47 5.55 -5.87
C LEU A 135 -15.92 6.62 -6.81
N ALA A 136 -14.97 6.28 -7.69
CA ALA A 136 -14.44 7.22 -8.68
C ALA A 136 -15.48 7.65 -9.74
N CYS A 137 -16.48 6.80 -10.03
CA CYS A 137 -17.59 7.17 -10.92
C CYS A 137 -18.64 8.09 -10.25
N LEU A 138 -18.58 8.30 -8.94
CA LEU A 138 -19.49 9.19 -8.22
C LEU A 138 -18.88 10.59 -8.11
N PRO A 139 -19.41 11.62 -8.79
CA PRO A 139 -18.77 12.94 -8.87
C PRO A 139 -18.57 13.59 -7.49
N LYS A 140 -19.55 13.47 -6.58
CA LYS A 140 -19.42 14.00 -5.21
C LYS A 140 -18.30 13.33 -4.41
N VAL A 141 -18.11 12.02 -4.58
CA VAL A 141 -17.05 11.29 -3.87
C VAL A 141 -15.71 11.61 -4.48
N ALA A 142 -15.65 11.67 -5.81
CA ALA A 142 -14.46 12.09 -6.54
C ALA A 142 -13.97 13.47 -6.08
N ASP A 143 -14.87 14.46 -6.00
CA ASP A 143 -14.54 15.81 -5.52
C ASP A 143 -13.98 15.82 -4.09
N ILE A 144 -14.54 14.99 -3.19
CA ILE A 144 -14.05 14.88 -1.81
C ILE A 144 -12.68 14.20 -1.79
N LEU A 145 -12.49 13.12 -2.55
CA LEU A 145 -11.22 12.41 -2.60
C LEU A 145 -10.11 13.27 -3.21
N GLU A 146 -10.43 14.10 -4.20
CA GLU A 146 -9.48 15.05 -4.81
C GLU A 146 -9.10 16.18 -3.84
N LYS A 147 -10.04 16.69 -3.03
CA LYS A 147 -9.77 17.80 -2.10
C LYS A 147 -9.15 17.34 -0.78
N GLU A 148 -9.70 16.27 -0.19
CA GLU A 148 -9.41 15.83 1.17
C GLU A 148 -8.60 14.53 1.22
N GLY A 149 -8.50 13.80 0.10
CA GLY A 149 -7.86 12.47 0.05
C GLY A 149 -6.43 12.49 0.58
N ARG A 150 -5.68 13.57 0.32
CA ARG A 150 -4.33 13.75 0.88
C ARG A 150 -4.35 13.73 2.41
N TYR A 151 -5.19 14.55 3.03
CA TYR A 151 -5.25 14.64 4.49
C TYR A 151 -5.76 13.34 5.12
N ILE A 152 -6.73 12.68 4.47
CA ILE A 152 -7.22 11.36 4.90
C ILE A 152 -6.07 10.33 4.89
N THR A 153 -5.30 10.25 3.81
CA THR A 153 -4.16 9.32 3.69
C THR A 153 -3.09 9.60 4.76
N VAL A 154 -2.75 10.88 4.99
CA VAL A 154 -1.80 11.28 6.04
C VAL A 154 -2.25 10.77 7.41
N VAL A 155 -3.51 11.00 7.77
CA VAL A 155 -4.06 10.56 9.06
C VAL A 155 -4.03 9.04 9.18
N VAL A 156 -4.45 8.32 8.14
CA VAL A 156 -4.45 6.85 8.12
C VAL A 156 -3.04 6.30 8.31
N TYR A 157 -2.05 6.82 7.59
CA TYR A 157 -0.66 6.40 7.70
C TYR A 157 -0.05 6.63 9.10
N ILE A 158 -0.32 7.79 9.71
CA ILE A 158 0.14 8.08 11.07
C ILE A 158 -0.49 7.11 12.07
N LEU A 159 -1.81 6.90 11.98
CA LEU A 159 -2.53 6.00 12.90
C LEU A 159 -2.07 4.55 12.77
N ILE A 160 -1.90 4.04 11.54
CA ILE A 160 -1.40 2.68 11.30
C ILE A 160 0.02 2.51 11.84
N GLY A 161 0.91 3.47 11.60
CA GLY A 161 2.28 3.37 12.08
C GLY A 161 2.40 3.42 13.61
N LEU A 162 1.60 4.27 14.26
CA LEU A 162 1.50 4.29 15.73
C LEU A 162 0.94 2.97 16.28
N TYR A 163 -0.07 2.40 15.62
CA TYR A 163 -0.62 1.10 15.98
C TYR A 163 0.45 -0.01 15.92
N ILE A 164 1.23 -0.08 14.84
CA ILE A 164 2.30 -1.08 14.67
C ILE A 164 3.36 -0.95 15.78
N LEU A 165 3.80 0.28 16.06
CA LEU A 165 4.76 0.58 17.13
C LEU A 165 4.28 0.11 18.51
N TRP A 166 2.98 0.23 18.77
CA TRP A 166 2.33 -0.20 20.01
C TRP A 166 2.17 -1.73 20.08
N ASP A 167 1.54 -2.32 19.06
CA ASP A 167 1.19 -3.75 19.01
C ASP A 167 2.43 -4.66 19.01
N SER A 168 3.50 -4.23 18.34
CA SER A 168 4.78 -4.96 18.33
C SER A 168 5.60 -4.78 19.62
N GLY A 169 5.09 -4.04 20.62
CA GLY A 169 5.76 -3.84 21.90
C GLY A 169 6.97 -2.91 21.87
N THR A 170 7.17 -2.16 20.77
CA THR A 170 8.34 -1.26 20.61
C THR A 170 8.27 -0.08 21.58
N VAL A 171 7.11 0.57 21.65
CA VAL A 171 6.89 1.72 22.55
C VAL A 171 7.03 1.30 24.02
N PRO A 172 6.38 0.22 24.50
CA PRO A 172 6.60 -0.30 25.84
C PRO A 172 8.06 -0.62 26.15
N HIS A 173 8.79 -1.23 25.20
CA HIS A 173 10.19 -1.60 25.40
C HIS A 173 11.11 -0.37 25.53
N LEU A 174 10.92 0.64 24.70
CA LEU A 174 11.69 1.90 24.74
C LEU A 174 11.41 2.69 26.03
N ILE A 175 10.17 2.72 26.49
CA ILE A 175 9.79 3.37 27.76
C ILE A 175 10.46 2.69 28.95
N HIS A 176 10.59 1.35 28.92
CA HIS A 176 11.26 0.60 30.00
C HIS A 176 12.79 0.77 30.01
N LEU A 177 13.38 1.27 28.91
CA LEU A 177 14.83 1.48 28.78
C LEU A 177 15.29 2.87 29.26
N LEU A 178 14.35 3.80 29.50
CA LEU A 178 14.57 5.22 29.78
C LEU A 178 14.28 5.54 31.25
#